data_AF-A0A6S7FPT6-F1
#
_entry.id   AF-A0A6S7FPT6-F1
#
_cell.length_a   1.000
_cell.length_b   1.000
_cell.length_c   1.000
_cell.angle_alpha   90.00
_cell.angle_beta   90.00
_cell.angle_gamma   90.00
#
_symmetry.space_group_name_H-M   'P 1'
#
loop_
_entity.id
_entity.type
_entity.pdbx_description
1 polymer ?
#
loop_
_entity_poly.entity_id
_entity_poly.type
_entity_poly.pdbx_seq_one_letter_code
_entity_poly.pdbx_strand_id
1 'polypeptide(L)'
;MTQSLKTELRIRTAISLEICPIKMSSATGKSYKERITKEINKTINALLNSGGGTLEMIYKSIPVRKQIDACVRIIEQKIGDLIGTVGLVSNIEFEVLPQKIFIHVKEVEGLFVVNYNLYLPTKSQVKVIQPSESVAKVKAVINRV
;
A
#
# COMPACT_ATOMS: atom_id res chain seq x y z
N MET A 1 -33.74 -29.31 -0.24
CA MET A 1 -32.27 -29.47 -0.11
C MET A 1 -31.69 -28.11 0.25
N THR A 2 -31.48 -27.88 1.54
CA THR A 2 -31.04 -26.62 2.13
C THR A 2 -29.51 -26.55 2.06
N GLN A 3 -28.95 -25.90 1.03
CA GLN A 3 -27.54 -25.51 1.07
C GLN A 3 -27.40 -24.25 1.94
N SER A 4 -27.04 -24.50 3.19
CA SER A 4 -26.51 -23.51 4.11
C SER A 4 -25.26 -22.87 3.49
N LEU A 5 -25.40 -21.63 3.01
CA LEU A 5 -24.26 -20.75 2.77
C LEU A 5 -23.64 -20.44 4.13
N LYS A 6 -22.68 -21.27 4.52
CA LYS A 6 -21.72 -20.93 5.57
C LYS A 6 -20.99 -19.68 5.09
N THR A 7 -21.45 -18.53 5.56
CA THR A 7 -20.66 -17.30 5.56
C THR A 7 -19.46 -17.58 6.45
N GLU A 8 -18.38 -18.12 5.88
CA GLU A 8 -17.09 -18.15 6.53
C GLU A 8 -16.70 -16.70 6.80
N LEU A 9 -16.92 -16.24 8.02
CA LEU A 9 -16.24 -15.09 8.58
C LEU A 9 -14.75 -15.43 8.65
N ARG A 10 -14.07 -15.39 7.50
CA ARG A 10 -12.62 -15.21 7.47
C ARG A 10 -12.38 -13.87 8.14
N ILE A 11 -11.82 -13.91 9.35
CA ILE A 11 -11.35 -12.73 10.06
C ILE A 11 -10.35 -12.06 9.13
N ARG A 12 -10.78 -10.99 8.44
CA ARG A 12 -9.89 -10.19 7.60
C ARG A 12 -8.97 -9.42 8.54
N THR A 13 -7.67 -9.54 8.34
CA THR A 13 -6.64 -8.84 9.13
C THR A 13 -6.95 -7.35 9.16
N ALA A 14 -7.17 -6.80 10.35
CA ALA A 14 -7.41 -5.38 10.56
C ALA A 14 -6.22 -4.78 11.33
N ILE A 15 -5.60 -3.76 10.76
CA ILE A 15 -4.46 -3.04 11.36
C ILE A 15 -4.85 -1.58 11.51
N SER A 16 -4.66 -1.01 12.69
CA SER A 16 -5.01 0.39 12.98
C SER A 16 -3.76 1.25 13.12
N LEU A 17 -3.79 2.44 12.52
CA LEU A 17 -2.71 3.43 12.58
C LEU A 17 -3.28 4.82 12.91
N GLU A 18 -2.67 5.52 13.84
CA GLU A 18 -3.07 6.91 14.10
C GLU A 18 -2.31 7.89 13.20
N ILE A 19 -3.05 8.80 12.55
CA ILE A 19 -2.49 9.79 11.63
C ILE A 19 -2.95 11.22 11.97
N CYS A 20 -2.13 12.20 11.62
CA CYS A 20 -2.46 13.62 11.71
C CYS A 20 -2.53 14.21 10.30
N PRO A 21 -3.73 14.42 9.74
CA PRO A 21 -3.89 14.92 8.37
C PRO A 21 -3.25 16.28 8.13
N ILE A 22 -3.20 17.14 9.16
CA ILE A 22 -2.52 18.44 9.10
C ILE A 22 -1.01 18.26 8.85
N LYS A 23 -0.36 17.39 9.62
CA LYS A 23 1.08 17.10 9.44
C LYS A 23 1.36 16.35 8.14
N MET A 24 0.45 15.50 7.67
CA MET A 24 0.57 14.83 6.37
C MET A 24 0.49 15.81 5.19
N SER A 25 -0.40 16.79 5.28
CA SER A 25 -0.68 17.76 4.21
C SER A 25 0.22 19.00 4.22
N SER A 26 0.93 19.25 5.33
CA SER A 26 1.84 20.40 5.49
C SER A 26 3.19 20.21 4.80
N ALA A 27 3.74 21.29 4.25
CA ALA A 27 5.12 21.35 3.74
C ALA A 27 6.17 21.15 4.84
N THR A 28 5.90 21.59 6.08
CA THR A 28 6.81 21.44 7.23
C THR A 28 6.78 20.02 7.83
N GLY A 29 5.84 19.18 7.41
CA GLY A 29 5.63 17.83 7.94
C GLY A 29 6.48 16.73 7.32
N LYS A 30 7.58 17.05 6.61
CA LYS A 30 8.33 16.10 5.78
C LYS A 30 8.73 14.81 6.52
N SER A 31 9.39 14.92 7.67
CA SER A 31 9.81 13.76 8.48
C SER A 31 8.61 12.91 8.94
N TYR A 32 7.52 13.56 9.35
CA TYR A 32 6.29 12.87 9.74
C TYR A 32 5.67 12.10 8.56
N LYS A 33 5.58 12.75 7.40
CA LYS A 33 5.07 12.17 6.16
C LYS A 33 5.91 10.96 5.74
N GLU A 34 7.23 11.05 5.74
CA GLU A 34 8.13 9.94 5.41
C GLU A 34 7.93 8.75 6.36
N ARG A 35 7.86 9.00 7.67
CA ARG A 35 7.64 7.94 8.66
C ARG A 35 6.29 7.24 8.46
N ILE A 36 5.20 8.00 8.35
CA ILE A 36 3.85 7.43 8.19
C ILE A 36 3.70 6.70 6.86
N THR A 37 4.20 7.27 5.75
CA THR A 37 4.11 6.61 4.44
C THR A 37 4.93 5.32 4.39
N LYS A 38 6.08 5.26 5.08
CA LYS A 38 6.85 4.02 5.23
C LYS A 38 6.07 2.93 5.97
N GLU A 39 5.38 3.29 7.06
CA GLU A 39 4.54 2.34 7.80
C GLU A 39 3.31 1.89 7.00
N ILE A 40 2.68 2.81 6.26
CA ILE A 40 1.61 2.46 5.32
C ILE A 40 2.12 1.45 4.29
N ASN A 41 3.26 1.72 3.63
CA ASN A 41 3.80 0.82 2.61
C ASN A 41 4.13 -0.56 3.15
N LYS A 42 4.73 -0.65 4.35
CA LYS A 42 4.96 -1.93 5.02
C LYS A 42 3.65 -2.68 5.28
N THR A 43 2.65 -1.97 5.78
CA THR A 43 1.35 -2.55 6.13
C THR A 43 0.63 -3.06 4.89
N ILE A 44 0.54 -2.24 3.83
CA ILE A 44 -0.05 -2.65 2.56
C ILE A 44 0.69 -3.84 1.97
N ASN A 45 2.03 -3.84 1.99
CA ASN A 45 2.81 -4.99 1.55
C ASN A 45 2.50 -6.25 2.39
N ALA A 46 2.39 -6.13 3.71
CA ALA A 46 2.04 -7.24 4.58
C ALA A 46 0.65 -7.79 4.25
N LEU A 47 -0.35 -6.91 4.07
CA LEU A 47 -1.72 -7.29 3.73
C LEU A 47 -1.81 -7.98 2.37
N LEU A 48 -1.13 -7.45 1.34
CA LEU A 48 -1.07 -8.09 0.01
C LEU A 48 -0.50 -9.51 0.08
N ASN A 49 0.49 -9.74 0.95
CA ASN A 49 1.12 -11.06 1.09
C ASN A 49 0.45 -11.98 2.12
N SER A 50 -0.62 -11.54 2.79
CA SER A 50 -1.27 -12.29 3.89
C SER A 50 -2.76 -12.53 3.67
N GLY A 51 -3.21 -12.59 2.41
CA GLY A 51 -4.63 -12.84 2.09
C GLY A 51 -5.51 -11.58 2.12
N GLY A 52 -4.91 -10.39 2.02
CA GLY A 52 -5.62 -9.11 2.06
C GLY A 52 -5.94 -8.64 3.49
N GLY A 53 -6.85 -7.68 3.61
CA GLY A 53 -7.31 -7.15 4.89
C GLY A 53 -7.71 -5.69 4.82
N THR A 54 -7.61 -4.98 5.94
CA THR A 54 -7.98 -3.56 6.03
C THR A 54 -7.00 -2.83 6.92
N LEU A 55 -6.49 -1.70 6.42
CA LEU A 55 -5.76 -0.72 7.21
C LEU A 55 -6.74 0.41 7.58
N GLU A 56 -7.02 0.55 8.87
CA GLU A 56 -7.78 1.67 9.43
C GLU A 56 -6.82 2.76 9.88
N MET A 57 -7.04 3.99 9.41
CA MET A 57 -6.25 5.15 9.80
C MET A 57 -7.14 6.16 10.54
N ILE A 58 -6.89 6.34 11.83
CA ILE A 58 -7.70 7.18 12.73
C ILE A 58 -7.07 8.57 12.85
N TYR A 59 -7.86 9.63 12.71
CA TYR A 59 -7.37 11.00 12.80
C TYR A 59 -7.15 11.40 14.26
N LYS A 60 -5.93 11.85 14.60
CA LYS A 60 -5.61 12.41 15.93
C LYS A 60 -6.25 13.78 16.22
N SER A 61 -6.73 14.46 15.18
CA SER A 61 -7.23 15.82 15.24
C SER A 61 -8.34 15.96 14.22
N ILE A 62 -9.39 16.72 14.51
CA ILE A 62 -10.49 17.00 13.58
C ILE A 62 -9.93 17.78 12.38
N PRO A 63 -9.78 17.14 11.21
CA PRO A 63 -9.23 17.81 10.04
C PRO A 63 -10.35 18.50 9.25
N VAL A 64 -10.03 19.60 8.56
CA VAL A 64 -10.93 20.14 7.54
C VAL A 64 -10.89 19.25 6.29
N ARG A 65 -11.99 19.19 5.53
CA ARG A 65 -12.13 18.31 4.36
C ARG A 65 -10.96 18.42 3.38
N LYS A 66 -10.47 19.63 3.11
CA LYS A 66 -9.32 19.88 2.23
C LYS A 66 -8.03 19.16 2.69
N GLN A 67 -7.81 19.05 4.00
CA GLN A 67 -6.66 18.34 4.56
C GLN A 67 -6.83 16.83 4.45
N ILE A 68 -8.06 16.33 4.59
CA ILE A 68 -8.38 14.92 4.35
C ILE A 68 -8.05 14.56 2.91
N ASP A 69 -8.58 15.31 1.94
CA ASP A 69 -8.40 15.01 0.51
C ASP A 69 -6.90 15.07 0.13
N ALA A 70 -6.16 16.05 0.65
CA ALA A 70 -4.71 16.12 0.44
C ALA A 70 -3.95 14.93 1.07
N CYS A 71 -4.35 14.51 2.27
CA CYS A 71 -3.78 13.34 2.94
C CYS A 71 -4.04 12.06 2.15
N VAL A 72 -5.28 11.85 1.70
CA VAL A 72 -5.67 10.68 0.90
C VAL A 72 -4.86 10.62 -0.38
N ARG A 73 -4.76 11.73 -1.13
CA ARG A 73 -3.94 11.80 -2.36
C ARG A 73 -2.48 11.42 -2.12
N ILE A 74 -1.89 11.90 -1.03
CA ILE A 74 -0.49 11.56 -0.68
C ILE A 74 -0.35 10.05 -0.42
N ILE A 75 -1.31 9.46 0.27
CA ILE A 75 -1.29 8.04 0.62
C ILE A 75 -1.50 7.19 -0.63
N GLU A 76 -2.49 7.53 -1.45
CA GLU A 76 -2.80 6.89 -2.73
C GLU A 76 -1.59 6.90 -3.66
N GLN A 77 -0.92 8.05 -3.82
CA GLN A 77 0.31 8.16 -4.60
C GLN A 77 1.41 7.25 -4.06
N LYS A 78 1.59 7.17 -2.74
CA LYS A 78 2.66 6.37 -2.12
C LYS A 78 2.41 4.87 -2.21
N ILE A 79 1.15 4.45 -2.16
CA ILE A 79 0.77 3.07 -2.43
C ILE A 79 0.93 2.78 -3.92
N GLY A 80 0.53 3.70 -4.80
CA GLY A 80 0.76 3.59 -6.24
C GLY A 80 2.23 3.46 -6.62
N ASP A 81 3.14 4.19 -5.95
CA ASP A 81 4.60 4.04 -6.11
C ASP A 81 5.07 2.61 -5.75
N LEU A 82 4.40 1.94 -4.82
CA LEU A 82 4.75 0.59 -4.35
C LEU A 82 4.24 -0.51 -5.30
N ILE A 83 2.96 -0.46 -5.68
CA ILE A 83 2.29 -1.56 -6.40
C ILE A 83 1.94 -1.24 -7.85
N GLY A 84 2.28 -0.03 -8.31
CA GLY A 84 1.90 0.50 -9.61
C GLY A 84 0.41 0.88 -9.70
N THR A 85 0.08 1.68 -10.71
CA THR A 85 -1.29 2.16 -10.95
C THR A 85 -2.30 1.02 -11.14
N VAL A 86 -1.91 -0.03 -11.84
CA VAL A 86 -2.80 -1.19 -12.09
C VAL A 86 -3.11 -1.90 -10.77
N GLY A 87 -2.09 -2.18 -9.95
CA GLY A 87 -2.29 -2.83 -8.65
C GLY A 87 -3.10 -1.96 -7.68
N LEU A 88 -2.91 -0.65 -7.72
CA LEU A 88 -3.69 0.30 -6.94
C LEU A 88 -5.18 0.20 -7.26
N VAL A 89 -5.56 0.25 -8.55
CA VAL A 89 -6.96 0.21 -8.97
C VAL A 89 -7.60 -1.17 -8.76
N SER A 90 -6.85 -2.25 -8.97
CA SER A 90 -7.42 -3.60 -8.91
C SER A 90 -7.54 -4.12 -7.47
N ASN A 91 -6.55 -3.82 -6.62
CA ASN A 91 -6.35 -4.49 -5.34
C ASN A 91 -6.62 -3.62 -4.12
N ILE A 92 -6.75 -2.30 -4.29
CA ILE A 92 -6.94 -1.36 -3.18
C ILE A 92 -8.25 -0.60 -3.35
N GLU A 93 -8.98 -0.43 -2.26
CA GLU A 93 -10.19 0.40 -2.21
C GLU A 93 -10.09 1.34 -1.01
N PHE A 94 -10.36 2.63 -1.25
CA PHE A 94 -10.32 3.67 -0.23
C PHE A 94 -11.74 4.05 0.19
N GLU A 95 -12.01 3.96 1.49
CA GLU A 95 -13.22 4.53 2.10
C GLU A 95 -12.82 5.67 3.02
N VAL A 96 -13.35 6.87 2.78
CA VAL A 96 -12.97 8.08 3.51
C VAL A 96 -14.14 8.58 4.35
N LEU A 97 -13.99 8.49 5.66
CA LEU A 97 -14.96 8.95 6.64
C LEU A 97 -14.47 10.21 7.36
N PRO A 98 -15.36 10.97 8.03
CA PRO A 98 -14.98 12.23 8.69
C PRO A 98 -13.88 12.10 9.76
N GLN A 99 -13.75 10.94 10.40
CA GLN A 99 -12.81 10.70 11.50
C GLN A 99 -11.71 9.67 11.15
N LYS A 100 -11.82 9.01 9.99
CA LYS A 100 -10.95 7.90 9.63
C LYS A 100 -10.91 7.63 8.14
N ILE A 101 -9.87 6.92 7.71
CA ILE A 101 -9.73 6.36 6.36
C ILE A 101 -9.62 4.86 6.50
N PHE A 102 -10.37 4.11 5.72
CA PHE A 102 -10.10 2.70 5.51
C PHE A 102 -9.42 2.50 4.17
N ILE A 103 -8.43 1.62 4.17
CA ILE A 103 -7.78 1.10 2.97
C ILE A 103 -8.02 -0.40 2.97
N HIS A 104 -8.95 -0.84 2.13
CA HIS A 104 -9.23 -2.26 1.95
C HIS A 104 -8.25 -2.82 0.92
N VAL A 105 -7.61 -3.91 1.28
CA VAL A 105 -6.64 -4.62 0.45
C VAL A 105 -7.25 -5.96 0.10
N LYS A 106 -7.44 -6.21 -1.19
CA LYS A 106 -7.94 -7.50 -1.68
C LYS A 106 -6.86 -8.57 -1.56
N GLU A 107 -7.31 -9.80 -1.41
CA GLU A 107 -6.45 -10.96 -1.58
C GLU A 107 -5.92 -10.98 -3.02
N VAL A 108 -4.61 -11.23 -3.16
CA VAL A 108 -3.91 -11.26 -4.43
C VAL A 108 -3.10 -12.54 -4.54
N GLU A 109 -3.03 -13.09 -5.74
CA GLU A 109 -2.15 -14.21 -6.02
C GLU A 109 -0.75 -13.70 -6.37
N GLY A 110 0.27 -14.26 -5.73
CA GLY A 110 1.67 -13.90 -5.93
C GLY A 110 2.28 -13.11 -4.78
N LEU A 111 3.58 -12.84 -4.89
CA LEU A 111 4.35 -12.13 -3.87
C LEU A 111 4.55 -10.68 -4.27
N PHE A 112 4.11 -9.76 -3.40
CA PHE A 112 4.47 -8.33 -3.49
C PHE A 112 5.69 -8.07 -2.61
N VAL A 113 6.63 -7.28 -3.10
CA VAL A 113 7.81 -6.89 -2.33
C VAL A 113 7.99 -5.39 -2.36
N VAL A 114 8.47 -4.82 -1.25
CA VAL A 114 8.79 -3.38 -1.18
C VAL A 114 10.08 -3.07 -1.93
N ASN A 115 11.03 -4.01 -1.94
CA ASN A 115 12.28 -3.94 -2.70
C ASN A 115 12.80 -5.35 -2.92
N TYR A 116 13.12 -5.71 -4.16
CA TYR A 116 13.80 -6.97 -4.46
C TYR A 116 15.25 -6.99 -3.90
N ASN A 117 15.85 -5.82 -3.67
CA ASN A 117 17.30 -5.63 -3.46
C ASN A 117 18.13 -6.32 -4.54
N LEU A 118 17.57 -6.38 -5.75
CA LEU A 118 18.21 -6.90 -6.93
C LEU A 118 18.66 -5.74 -7.81
N TYR A 119 19.84 -5.89 -8.38
CA TYR A 119 20.52 -4.86 -9.13
C TYR A 119 21.01 -5.46 -10.44
N LEU A 120 20.78 -4.73 -11.52
CA LEU A 120 21.27 -5.12 -12.84
C LEU A 120 22.35 -4.14 -13.30
N PRO A 121 23.50 -4.65 -13.79
CA PRO A 121 24.48 -3.82 -14.44
C PRO A 121 23.91 -3.33 -15.78
N THR A 122 23.98 -2.02 -16.02
CA THR A 122 23.81 -1.43 -17.35
C THR A 122 25.18 -0.98 -17.86
N LYS A 123 25.25 -0.52 -19.12
CA LYS A 123 26.53 -0.07 -19.73
C LYS A 123 27.24 1.04 -18.95
N SER A 124 26.52 1.85 -18.17
CA SER A 124 27.08 3.02 -17.48
C SER A 124 26.86 3.05 -15.97
N GLN A 125 25.94 2.25 -15.42
CA GLN A 125 25.61 2.26 -14.00
C GLN A 125 24.90 0.99 -13.56
N VAL A 126 24.92 0.72 -12.26
CA VAL A 126 24.10 -0.33 -11.64
C VAL A 126 22.72 0.26 -11.32
N LYS A 127 21.65 -0.41 -11.77
CA LYS A 127 20.26 0.02 -11.49
C LYS A 127 19.53 -1.00 -10.63
N VAL A 128 18.75 -0.52 -9.67
CA VAL A 128 17.79 -1.33 -8.91
C VAL A 128 16.68 -1.81 -9.83
N ILE A 129 16.35 -3.10 -9.72
CA ILE A 129 15.13 -3.67 -10.31
C ILE A 129 13.93 -3.14 -9.54
N GLN A 130 12.96 -2.57 -10.26
CA GLN A 130 11.77 -2.02 -9.62
C GLN A 130 10.87 -3.14 -9.08
N PRO A 131 10.26 -2.97 -7.90
CA PRO A 131 9.38 -3.98 -7.31
C PRO A 131 8.14 -4.29 -8.15
N SER A 132 7.69 -3.33 -8.97
CA SER A 132 6.60 -3.48 -9.90
C SER A 132 6.91 -4.41 -11.09
N GLU A 133 8.18 -4.76 -11.31
CA GLU A 133 8.53 -5.76 -12.32
C GLU A 133 8.15 -7.16 -11.84
N SER A 134 7.48 -7.92 -12.71
CA SER A 134 7.10 -9.31 -12.39
C SER A 134 8.33 -10.18 -12.14
N VAL A 135 8.25 -11.06 -11.14
CA VAL A 135 9.30 -12.06 -10.85
C VAL A 135 9.70 -12.87 -12.09
N ALA A 136 8.76 -13.18 -13.00
CA ALA A 136 9.04 -13.88 -14.25
C ALA A 136 10.01 -13.10 -15.16
N LYS A 137 9.80 -11.79 -15.33
CA LYS A 137 10.71 -10.91 -16.06
C LYS A 137 12.09 -10.84 -15.39
N VAL A 138 12.12 -10.73 -14.07
CA VAL A 138 13.38 -10.71 -13.30
C VAL A 138 14.17 -12.01 -13.50
N LYS A 139 13.52 -13.17 -13.38
CA LYS A 139 14.13 -14.49 -13.64
C LYS A 139 14.66 -14.60 -15.07
N ALA A 140 13.91 -14.12 -16.06
CA ALA A 140 14.33 -14.17 -17.46
C ALA A 140 15.58 -13.33 -17.74
N VAL A 141 15.79 -12.23 -17.03
CA VAL A 141 17.00 -11.42 -17.16
C VAL A 141 18.18 -12.09 -16.46
N ILE A 142 18.00 -12.58 -15.24
CA ILE A 142 19.07 -13.26 -14.48
C ILE A 142 19.59 -14.48 -15.25
N ASN A 143 18.71 -15.28 -15.84
CA ASN A 143 19.10 -16.50 -16.57
C ASN A 143 19.71 -16.24 -17.96
N ARG A 144 19.81 -14.97 -18.40
CA ARG A 144 20.47 -14.56 -19.66
C ARG A 144 21.88 -14.02 -19.46
N VAL A 145 22.27 -13.77 -18.21
CA VAL A 145 23.63 -13.38 -17.80
C VAL A 145 24.40 -14.65 -17.44
#